data_AF-A0A926Z4Y8-F1
#
_entry.id   AF-A0A926Z4Y8-F1
#
_cell.length_a   1.000
_cell.length_b   1.000
_cell.length_c   1.000
_cell.angle_alpha   90.00
_cell.angle_beta   90.00
_cell.angle_gamma   90.00
#
_symmetry.space_group_name_H-M   'P 1'
#
loop_
_entity.id
_entity.type
_entity.pdbx_description
1 polymer ?
#
loop_
_entity_poly.entity_id
_entity_poly.type
_entity_poly.pdbx_seq_one_letter_code
_entity_poly.pdbx_strand_id
1 'polypeptide(L)' 'MSESSNPTKNYLITSCKSYDPWLDVLQNDPVPILQRDGNILIRLAKVIDLGLIEKPEIHFKTAAEFKEGLLNCT' A
#
# COMPACT_ATOMS: atom_id res chain seq x y z
N MET A 1 -27.74 -17.31 -51.62
CA MET A 1 -26.87 -16.97 -50.48
C MET A 1 -27.25 -15.58 -50.02
N SER A 2 -27.97 -15.48 -48.91
CA SER A 2 -28.48 -14.25 -48.33
C SER A 2 -27.48 -13.70 -47.31
N GLU A 3 -27.00 -12.49 -47.55
CA GLU A 3 -26.39 -11.64 -46.54
C GLU A 3 -27.42 -11.36 -45.44
N SER A 4 -27.11 -11.77 -44.20
CA SER A 4 -27.99 -11.62 -43.04
C SER A 4 -27.18 -11.07 -41.88
N SER A 5 -27.38 -9.78 -41.63
CA SER A 5 -27.53 -9.17 -40.31
C SER A 5 -26.42 -9.42 -39.26
N ASN A 6 -25.54 -8.44 -39.11
CA ASN A 6 -24.70 -8.19 -37.93
C ASN A 6 -25.55 -8.15 -36.64
N PRO A 7 -25.26 -9.00 -35.65
CA PRO A 7 -25.76 -8.79 -34.29
C PRO A 7 -24.59 -8.63 -33.32
N THR A 8 -24.56 -7.45 -32.71
CA THR A 8 -24.17 -7.25 -31.32
C THR A 8 -22.68 -7.24 -31.02
N LYS A 9 -22.14 -6.01 -30.98
CA LYS A 9 -21.16 -5.58 -29.97
C LYS A 9 -21.53 -6.18 -28.61
N ASN A 10 -20.90 -7.28 -28.22
CA ASN A 10 -20.95 -7.75 -26.83
C ASN A 10 -19.59 -7.50 -26.20
N TYR A 11 -19.56 -6.37 -25.50
CA TYR A 11 -18.54 -5.94 -24.57
C TYR A 11 -18.20 -7.07 -23.59
N LEU A 12 -17.13 -7.80 -23.84
CA LEU A 12 -16.44 -8.59 -22.83
C LEU A 12 -14.98 -8.16 -22.77
N ILE A 13 -14.78 -6.86 -22.55
CA ILE A 13 -13.55 -6.37 -21.90
C ILE A 13 -13.95 -5.90 -20.50
N THR A 14 -14.67 -6.76 -19.77
CA THR A 14 -14.99 -6.46 -18.38
C THR A 14 -13.73 -6.68 -17.57
N SER A 15 -13.17 -5.56 -17.11
CA SER A 15 -12.29 -5.45 -15.96
C SER A 15 -10.83 -5.89 -16.15
N CYS A 16 -10.10 -5.22 -17.04
CA CYS A 16 -8.77 -4.79 -16.60
C CYS A 16 -9.01 -3.52 -15.77
N LYS A 17 -9.20 -3.64 -14.46
CA LYS A 17 -9.10 -2.48 -13.58
C LYS A 17 -7.73 -1.88 -13.87
N SER A 18 -7.68 -0.69 -14.45
CA SER A 18 -6.45 0.07 -14.50
C SER A 18 -5.93 0.14 -13.06
N TYR A 19 -4.80 -0.51 -12.79
CA TYR A 19 -4.17 -0.47 -11.48
C TYR A 19 -3.83 0.99 -11.20
N ASP A 20 -4.60 1.63 -10.33
CA ASP A 20 -4.32 2.96 -9.85
C ASP A 20 -3.46 2.80 -8.58
N PRO A 21 -2.13 3.04 -8.67
CA PRO A 21 -1.24 2.86 -7.54
C PRO A 21 -1.60 3.78 -6.38
N TRP A 22 -2.22 4.94 -6.64
CA TRP A 22 -2.62 5.86 -5.59
C TRP A 22 -3.84 5.35 -4.83
N LEU A 23 -4.79 4.76 -5.56
CA LEU A 23 -5.95 4.11 -4.94
C LEU A 23 -5.52 2.92 -4.07
N ASP A 24 -4.53 2.15 -4.54
CA ASP A 24 -3.96 1.01 -3.83
C ASP A 24 -3.29 1.43 -2.50
N VAL A 25 -2.53 2.53 -2.51
CA VAL A 25 -1.89 3.11 -1.32
C VAL A 25 -2.92 3.58 -0.28
N LEU A 26 -4.07 4.09 -0.71
CA LEU A 26 -5.11 4.59 0.20
C LEU A 26 -5.97 3.47 0.81
N GLN A 27 -6.08 2.33 0.12
CA GLN A 27 -7.00 1.24 0.50
C GLN A 27 -6.32 0.11 1.26
N ASN A 28 -5.03 -0.14 1.01
CA ASN A 28 -4.32 -1.27 1.59
C ASN A 28 -3.49 -0.86 2.80
N ASP A 29 -3.24 -1.83 3.68
CA ASP A 29 -2.32 -1.66 4.78
C ASP A 29 -0.87 -1.54 4.29
N PRO A 30 -0.04 -0.73 4.96
CA PRO A 30 1.35 -0.59 4.59
C PRO A 30 2.08 -1.92 4.75
N VAL A 31 2.83 -2.31 3.72
CA VAL A 31 3.71 -3.48 3.77
C VAL A 31 4.83 -3.23 4.80
N PRO A 32 5.04 -4.13 5.78
CA PRO A 32 6.11 -4.01 6.77
C PRO A 32 7.49 -3.92 6.12
N ILE A 33 8.38 -3.12 6.71
CA ILE A 33 9.69 -2.82 6.11
C ILE A 33 10.57 -4.06 5.94
N LEU A 34 10.50 -5.03 6.87
CA LEU A 34 11.24 -6.29 6.75
C LEU A 34 10.79 -7.16 5.57
N GLN A 35 9.56 -6.98 5.08
CA GLN A 35 9.10 -7.66 3.86
C GLN A 35 9.65 -7.01 2.59
N ARG A 36 10.08 -5.73 2.66
CA ARG A 36 10.74 -5.03 1.56
C ARG A 36 12.24 -5.32 1.52
N ASP A 37 12.89 -5.29 2.69
CA ASP A 37 14.30 -5.63 2.86
C ASP A 37 14.54 -6.34 4.20
N GLY A 38 14.90 -7.62 4.13
CA GLY A 38 15.14 -8.46 5.30
C GLY A 38 16.47 -8.19 6.01
N ASN A 39 17.36 -7.37 5.45
CA ASN A 39 18.66 -7.07 6.06
C ASN A 39 18.58 -5.92 7.09
N ILE A 40 17.44 -5.24 7.19
CA ILE A 40 17.23 -4.15 8.14
C ILE A 40 17.14 -4.70 9.57
N LEU A 41 17.73 -3.99 10.53
CA LEU A 41 17.65 -4.34 11.94
C LEU A 41 16.20 -4.39 12.41
N ILE A 42 15.80 -5.50 13.04
CA ILE A 42 14.42 -5.74 13.48
C ILE A 42 13.89 -4.63 14.40
N ARG A 43 14.74 -4.06 15.27
CA ARG A 43 14.35 -2.97 16.18
C ARG A 43 14.02 -1.69 15.41
N LEU A 44 14.84 -1.35 14.43
CA LEU A 44 14.62 -0.19 13.55
C LEU A 44 13.35 -0.38 12.72
N ALA A 45 13.17 -1.55 12.12
CA ALA A 45 11.98 -1.84 11.33
C ALA A 45 10.69 -1.68 12.15
N LYS A 46 10.68 -2.16 13.40
CA LYS A 46 9.52 -1.99 14.30
C LYS A 46 9.19 -0.53 14.58
N VAL A 47 10.20 0.32 14.81
CA VAL A 47 9.96 1.75 15.06
C VAL A 47 9.41 2.45 13.83
N ILE A 48 9.91 2.12 12.64
CA ILE A 48 9.41 2.72 11.42
C ILE A 48 8.01 2.20 11.09
N ASP A 49 7.76 0.89 11.15
CA ASP A 49 6.43 0.31 10.92
C ASP A 49 5.41 0.94 11.88
N LEU A 50 5.77 1.17 13.14
CA LEU A 50 4.92 1.84 14.13
C LEU A 50 4.62 3.30 13.77
N GLY A 51 5.57 4.01 13.16
CA GLY A 51 5.39 5.38 12.69
C GLY A 51 4.55 5.49 11.41
N LEU A 52 4.40 4.41 10.65
CA LEU A 52 3.57 4.32 9.45
C LEU A 52 2.11 3.93 9.75
N ILE A 53 1.80 3.55 11.00
CA ILE A 53 0.42 3.24 11.41
C ILE A 53 -0.34 4.55 11.66
N GLU A 54 -1.29 4.85 10.77
CA GLU A 54 -2.14 6.04 10.88
C GLU A 54 -3.49 5.75 11.56
N LYS A 55 -3.96 4.49 11.52
CA LYS A 55 -5.27 4.07 12.02
C LYS A 55 -5.12 3.21 13.28
N PRO A 56 -5.96 3.40 14.31
CA PRO A 56 -6.96 4.47 14.45
C PRO A 56 -6.35 5.85 14.73
N GLU A 57 -5.07 5.89 15.10
CA GLU A 57 -4.38 7.11 15.49
C GLU A 57 -2.88 6.99 15.19
N ILE A 58 -2.26 8.08 14.73
CA ILE A 58 -0.80 8.15 14.51
C ILE A 58 -0.08 7.94 15.84
N HIS A 59 0.84 6.98 15.91
CA HIS A 59 1.52 6.63 17.17
C HIS A 59 2.38 7.78 17.72
N PHE A 60 3.29 8.32 16.91
CA PHE A 60 4.13 9.46 17.27
C PHE A 60 3.39 10.77 16.97
N LYS A 61 3.10 11.57 18.00
CA LYS A 61 2.35 12.83 17.84
C LYS A 61 3.24 13.95 17.34
N THR A 62 4.55 13.83 17.55
CA THR A 62 5.53 14.82 17.12
C THR A 62 6.71 14.18 16.41
N ALA A 63 7.36 14.96 15.54
CA ALA A 63 8.60 14.56 14.91
C ALA A 63 9.73 14.32 15.92
N ALA A 64 9.68 14.99 17.09
CA ALA A 64 10.65 14.81 18.16
C ALA A 64 10.54 13.42 18.79
N GLU A 65 9.32 12.97 19.11
CA GLU A 65 9.07 11.63 19.65
C GLU A 65 9.52 10.53 18.68
N PHE A 66 9.23 10.70 17.38
CA PHE A 66 9.69 9.74 16.38
C PHE A 66 11.21 9.67 16.31
N LYS A 67 11.89 10.83 16.35
CA LYS A 67 13.36 10.90 16.39
C LYS A 67 13.93 10.19 17.61
N GLU A 68 13.33 10.38 18.79
CA GLU A 68 13.74 9.66 20.00
C GLU A 68 13.56 8.15 19.86
N GLY A 69 12.45 7.71 19.26
CA GLY A 69 12.23 6.29 18.93
C GLY A 69 13.33 5.71 18.05
N LEU A 70 13.78 6.46 17.03
CA LEU A 70 14.87 6.05 16.15
C LEU A 70 16.22 5.99 16.87
N LEU A 71 16.53 6.96 17.73
CA LEU A 71 17.78 6.98 18.50
C LEU A 71 17.84 5.88 19.56
N ASN A 72 16.69 5.47 20.11
CA ASN A 72 16.61 4.43 21.13
C ASN A 72 16.56 3.00 20.56
N CYS A 73 16.50 2.84 19.24
CA CYS A 73 16.38 1.53 18.58
C CYS A 73 17.70 0.98 18.01
N THR A 74 18.76 1.78 18.04
CA THR A 74 20.14 1.42 17.64
C THR A 74 20.81 0.51 18.67
#